data_AF-A0A7C4VJN2-F1
#
_entry.id   AF-A0A7C4VJN2-F1
#
_cell.length_a   1.000
_cell.length_b   1.000
_cell.length_c   1.000
_cell.angle_alpha   90.00
_cell.angle_beta   90.00
_cell.angle_gamma   90.00
#
_symmetry.space_group_name_H-M   'P 1'
#
loop_
_entity.id
_entity.type
_entity.pdbx_description
1 polymer ?
#
loop_
_entity_poly.entity_id
_entity_poly.type
_entity_poly.pdbx_seq_one_letter_code
_entity_poly.pdbx_strand_id
1 'polypeptide(L)' 'MYTTETYRYGKSEILLSRALNGHSRDDFVIVSKVTPWTLGYENMVKTAEISLRRLNTNIIDLVRMWAN' A
#
# COMPACT_ATOMS: atom_id res chain seq x y z
N MET A 1 3.98 5.34 7.71
CA MET A 1 2.65 4.83 8.10
C MET A 1 2.50 3.40 7.57
N TYR A 2 1.88 2.48 8.33
CA TYR A 2 1.75 1.06 7.97
C TYR A 2 0.32 0.73 7.55
N THR A 3 0.15 0.11 6.39
CA THR A 3 -1.13 -0.42 5.90
C THR A 3 -0.89 -1.77 5.21
N THR A 4 -1.94 -2.50 4.87
CA THR A 4 -1.85 -3.78 4.15
C THR A 4 -3.01 -3.87 3.17
N GLU A 5 -2.77 -4.51 2.03
CA GLU A 5 -3.71 -4.66 0.91
C GLU A 5 -5.07 -5.24 1.35
N THR A 6 -5.04 -6.08 2.40
CA THR A 6 -6.17 -6.87 2.92
C THR A 6 -6.86 -6.26 4.14
N TYR A 7 -6.27 -5.28 4.84
CA TYR A 7 -6.85 -4.81 6.11
C TYR A 7 -8.11 -4.00 5.84
N ARG A 8 -9.22 -4.49 6.38
CA ARG A 8 -10.58 -4.00 6.05
C ARG A 8 -10.82 -3.88 4.54
N TYR A 9 -10.31 -4.82 3.73
CA TYR A 9 -10.48 -4.83 2.27
C TYR A 9 -9.91 -3.58 1.55
N GLY A 10 -8.79 -3.03 2.04
CA GLY A 10 -8.17 -1.82 1.46
C GLY A 10 -8.73 -0.49 1.95
N LYS A 11 -9.71 -0.50 2.88
CA LYS A 11 -10.26 0.74 3.45
C LYS A 11 -9.23 1.53 4.26
N SER A 12 -8.20 0.88 4.81
CA SER A 12 -7.09 1.59 5.48
C SER A 12 -6.28 2.45 4.53
N GLU A 13 -6.05 1.98 3.30
CA GLU A 13 -5.33 2.74 2.27
C GLU A 13 -6.08 4.01 1.88
N ILE A 14 -7.41 3.90 1.73
CA ILE A 14 -8.28 5.05 1.43
C ILE A 14 -8.29 6.06 2.58
N LEU A 15 -8.38 5.57 3.83
CA LEU A 15 -8.35 6.45 5.00
C LEU A 15 -7.00 7.16 5.13
N LEU A 16 -5.91 6.42 4.89
CA LEU A 16 -4.55 6.95 4.89
C LEU A 16 -4.39 8.03 3.82
N SER A 17 -4.86 7.78 2.60
CA SER A 17 -4.85 8.77 1.50
C SER A 17 -5.53 10.08 1.92
N ARG A 18 -6.70 9.99 2.56
CA ARG A 18 -7.43 11.17 3.06
C ARG A 18 -6.67 11.90 4.16
N ALA A 19 -6.01 11.16 5.06
CA ALA A 19 -5.24 11.75 6.16
C ALA A 19 -3.96 12.44 5.68
N LEU A 20 -3.37 11.96 4.58
CA LEU A 20 -2.15 12.53 3.99
C LEU A 20 -2.45 13.65 2.97
N ASN A 21 -3.72 13.90 2.66
CA ASN A 21 -4.11 14.95 1.74
C ASN A 21 -3.70 16.33 2.28
N GLY A 22 -2.96 17.10 1.47
CA GLY A 22 -2.41 18.40 1.85
C GLY A 22 -1.00 18.35 2.44
N HIS A 23 -0.42 17.17 2.64
CA HIS A 23 1.00 17.00 2.95
C HIS A 23 1.83 16.76 1.67
N SER A 24 3.08 17.19 1.67
CA SER A 24 4.00 16.84 0.58
C SER A 24 4.28 15.34 0.63
N ARG A 25 4.49 14.71 -0.53
CA ARG A 25 4.80 13.28 -0.58
C ARG A 25 6.09 12.95 0.19
N ASP A 26 7.02 13.90 0.25
CA ASP A 26 8.32 13.75 0.90
C ASP A 26 8.23 13.85 2.44
N ASP A 27 7.08 14.27 2.99
CA ASP A 27 6.87 14.42 4.44
C ASP A 27 6.67 13.06 5.15
N PHE A 28 6.49 11.97 4.39
CA PHE A 28 6.13 10.68 4.97
C PHE A 28 6.68 9.50 4.18
N VAL A 29 6.77 8.35 4.86
CA VAL A 29 7.09 7.04 4.28
C VAL A 29 5.84 6.16 4.29
N ILE A 30 5.43 5.68 3.12
CA ILE A 30 4.36 4.70 2.93
C ILE A 30 4.98 3.30 2.91
N VAL A 31 4.55 2.48 3.87
CA VAL A 31 4.87 1.05 3.91
C VAL A 31 3.60 0.25 3.64
N SER A 32 3.61 -0.53 2.56
CA SER A 32 2.56 -1.50 2.26
C SER A 32 3.02 -2.93 2.57
N LYS A 33 2.06 -3.81 2.86
CA LYS A 33 2.32 -5.23 3.11
C LYS A 33 1.55 -6.08 2.11
N VAL A 34 2.27 -7.05 1.56
CA VAL A 34 1.72 -8.12 0.72
C VAL A 34 1.54 -9.40 1.53
N THR A 35 0.52 -10.17 1.18
CA THR A 35 0.23 -11.47 1.78
C THR A 35 0.83 -12.62 0.96
N PRO A 36 1.07 -13.80 1.54
CA PRO A 36 1.64 -14.94 0.79
C PRO A 36 0.86 -15.30 -0.48
N TRP A 37 -0.46 -15.09 -0.47
CA TRP A 37 -1.37 -15.36 -1.58
C TRP A 37 -1.14 -14.45 -2.80
N THR A 38 -0.51 -13.28 -2.60
CA THR A 38 -0.25 -12.29 -3.66
C THR A 38 1.21 -12.26 -4.11
N LEU A 39 2.07 -13.18 -3.64
CA LEU A 39 3.52 -13.21 -3.93
C LEU A 39 3.89 -13.67 -5.35
N GLY A 40 2.95 -14.16 -6.15
CA GLY A 40 3.22 -14.45 -7.57
C GLY A 40 3.44 -13.14 -8.35
N TYR A 41 4.37 -13.10 -9.31
CA TYR A 41 4.75 -11.88 -10.03
C TYR A 41 3.55 -11.07 -10.54
N GLU A 42 2.65 -11.70 -11.30
CA GLU A 42 1.46 -11.02 -11.85
C GLU A 42 0.51 -10.53 -10.77
N ASN A 43 0.30 -11.34 -9.73
CA ASN A 43 -0.55 -10.98 -8.60
C ASN A 43 0.05 -9.82 -7.80
N MET A 44 1.37 -9.78 -7.65
CA MET A 44 2.09 -8.72 -6.96
C MET A 44 1.96 -7.40 -7.72
N VAL A 45 2.19 -7.40 -9.03
CA VAL A 45 2.02 -6.22 -9.89
C VAL A 45 0.59 -5.70 -9.79
N LYS A 46 -0.40 -6.58 -9.99
CA LYS A 46 -1.83 -6.22 -9.90
C LYS A 46 -2.19 -5.66 -8.53
N THR A 47 -1.65 -6.22 -7.46
CA THR A 47 -1.97 -5.77 -6.11
C THR A 47 -1.31 -4.45 -5.79
N ALA A 48 -0.06 -4.24 -6.21
CA ALA A 48 0.63 -2.96 -6.10
C ALA A 48 -0.14 -1.85 -6.83
N GLU A 49 -0.62 -2.10 -8.06
CA GLU A 49 -1.46 -1.13 -8.78
C GLU A 49 -2.74 -0.77 -8.04
N ILE A 50 -3.41 -1.75 -7.44
CA ILE A 50 -4.64 -1.51 -6.67
C ILE A 50 -4.34 -0.67 -5.42
N SER A 51 -3.25 -0.99 -4.70
CA SER A 51 -2.79 -0.22 -3.54
C SER A 51 -2.46 1.22 -3.90
N LEU A 52 -1.71 1.45 -4.98
CA LEU A 52 -1.37 2.79 -5.47
C LEU A 52 -2.63 3.63 -5.77
N ARG A 53 -3.61 3.04 -6.45
CA ARG A 53 -4.90 3.69 -6.74
C ARG A 53 -5.66 4.08 -5.45
N ARG A 54 -5.69 3.21 -4.44
CA ARG A 54 -6.38 3.48 -3.16
C ARG A 54 -5.65 4.51 -2.31
N LEU A 55 -4.32 4.49 -2.34
CA LEU A 55 -3.47 5.47 -1.65
C LEU A 55 -3.45 6.83 -2.36
N ASN A 56 -3.92 6.89 -3.60
CA ASN A 56 -3.83 8.07 -4.48
C ASN A 56 -2.40 8.60 -4.61
N THR A 57 -1.47 7.68 -4.87
CA THR A 57 -0.05 7.98 -5.05
C THR A 57 0.54 7.09 -6.14
N ASN A 58 1.69 7.48 -6.67
CA ASN A 58 2.47 6.72 -7.64
C ASN A 58 3.64 5.95 -6.99
N ILE A 59 3.91 6.16 -5.70
CA ILE A 59 5.07 5.58 -5.01
C ILE A 59 4.67 4.96 -3.67
N ILE A 60 5.04 3.68 -3.49
CA ILE A 60 5.14 3.01 -2.19
C ILE A 60 6.63 2.86 -1.88
N ASP A 61 7.11 3.40 -0.76
CA ASP A 61 8.54 3.43 -0.45
C ASP A 61 9.09 2.05 -0.06
N LEU A 62 8.24 1.25 0.60
CA LEU A 62 8.60 -0.08 1.04
C LEU A 62 7.42 -1.04 0.93
N VAL A 63 7.65 -2.16 0.28
CA VAL A 63 6.77 -3.33 0.32
C VAL A 63 7.38 -4.35 1.26
N ARG A 64 6.63 -4.75 2.29
CA ARG A 64 7.07 -5.78 3.23
C ARG A 64 6.28 -7.07 3.01
N MET A 65 7.00 -8.16 2.82
CA MET A 65 6.45 -9.52 2.90
C MET A 65 6.81 -10.13 4.25
N TRP A 66 5.97 -11.03 4.76
CA TRP A 66 6.36 -11.87 5.88
C TRP A 66 7.25 -12.98 5.33
N ALA A 67 8.50 -13.03 5.77
CA ALA A 67 9.38 -14.18 5.60
C ALA A 67 9.65 -14.76 6.99
N ASN A 68 9.55 -16.08 7.12
CA ASN A 68 9.96 -16.79 8.33
C ASN A 68 11.48 -16.69 8.53
#